data_AF-X1QCH6-F1
#
_entry.id   AF-X1QCH6-F1
#
_cell.length_a   1.000
_cell.length_b   1.000
_cell.length_c   1.000
_cell.angle_alpha   90.00
_cell.angle_beta   90.00
_cell.angle_gamma   90.00
#
_symmetry.space_group_name_H-M   'P 1'
#
loop_
_entity.id
_entity.type
_entity.pdbx_description
1 polymer ?
#
loop_
_entity_poly.entity_id
_entity_poly.type
_entity_poly.pdbx_seq_one_letter_code
_entity_poly.pdbx_strand_id
1 'polypeptide(L)'
;GEFADGSRVLRAKIDISSPNLNMRDPVLYRILRATHHRTGDKWCIYPMYDYAHPLEDYYEKITHSVCTLEFEDHRPLYDWVLNALDLPDPPQQIEFARLNLTNTLMSKRKLLKLVEEDCVAGWDDPRMPTIAGLRRRGFTPEAIRNFCERIGVAKTNSVVDVRFLEHCIREDLNIRTHRVMGVLRPLKLVIDNYPGDIVEEMESENNPEDTTAGNRKIPFSRILYIEREDFCEDPPKKYFRLAPGREARLKNAYIIKCGGF
;
A
#
# COMPACT_ATOMS: atom_id res chain seq x y z
N GLY A 1 -43.15 -5.93 -3.85
CA GLY A 1 -43.13 -4.47 -4.11
C GLY A 1 -44.39 -3.71 -3.69
N GLU A 2 -45.29 -4.30 -2.88
CA GLU A 2 -46.51 -3.61 -2.40
C GLU A 2 -46.20 -2.46 -1.42
N PHE A 3 -45.27 -2.66 -0.49
CA PHE A 3 -44.99 -1.71 0.60
C PHE A 3 -43.84 -0.75 0.27
N ALA A 4 -43.90 0.49 0.79
CA ALA A 4 -42.89 1.53 0.58
C ALA A 4 -41.53 1.19 1.24
N ASP A 5 -40.46 1.85 0.82
CA ASP A 5 -39.13 1.69 1.39
C ASP A 5 -39.13 2.05 2.89
N GLY A 6 -38.43 1.26 3.71
CA GLY A 6 -38.38 1.44 5.17
C GLY A 6 -39.67 1.14 5.94
N SER A 7 -40.79 0.88 5.26
CA SER A 7 -42.09 0.65 5.92
C SER A 7 -42.16 -0.66 6.71
N ARG A 8 -41.43 -1.69 6.28
CA ARG A 8 -41.38 -3.02 6.89
C ARG A 8 -40.01 -3.66 6.70
N VAL A 9 -39.69 -4.59 7.59
CA VAL A 9 -38.46 -5.38 7.57
C VAL A 9 -38.76 -6.82 7.94
N LEU A 10 -38.00 -7.77 7.40
CA LEU A 10 -37.96 -9.13 7.92
C LEU A 10 -36.94 -9.17 9.06
N ARG A 11 -37.29 -9.77 10.20
CA ARG A 11 -36.39 -9.93 11.35
C ARG A 11 -36.25 -11.39 11.71
N ALA A 12 -35.08 -11.79 12.18
CA ALA A 12 -34.93 -13.04 12.91
C ALA A 12 -35.67 -12.92 14.24
N LYS A 13 -36.14 -14.06 14.75
CA LYS A 13 -36.74 -14.15 16.08
C LYS A 13 -35.81 -14.98 16.95
N ILE A 14 -35.08 -14.30 17.83
CA ILE A 14 -33.98 -14.88 18.60
C ILE A 14 -34.21 -14.56 20.09
N ASP A 15 -33.59 -13.50 20.61
CA ASP A 15 -33.72 -13.10 22.00
C ASP A 15 -33.50 -11.58 22.15
N ILE A 16 -34.60 -10.86 22.37
CA ILE A 16 -34.58 -9.41 22.58
C ILE A 16 -33.82 -9.00 23.85
N SER A 17 -33.65 -9.91 24.82
CA SER A 17 -32.97 -9.68 26.09
C SER A 17 -31.48 -10.00 26.06
N SER A 18 -30.97 -10.51 24.93
CA SER A 18 -29.57 -10.93 24.81
C SER A 18 -28.60 -9.81 25.16
N PRO A 19 -27.49 -10.10 25.87
CA PRO A 19 -26.43 -9.12 26.10
C PRO A 19 -25.72 -8.74 24.78
N ASN A 20 -25.75 -9.61 23.78
CA ASN A 20 -25.25 -9.31 22.44
C ASN A 20 -26.33 -8.59 21.61
N LEU A 21 -26.05 -7.37 21.19
CA LEU A 21 -26.98 -6.55 20.39
C LEU A 21 -27.37 -7.21 19.07
N ASN A 22 -26.47 -7.96 18.44
CA ASN A 22 -26.71 -8.64 17.17
C ASN A 22 -27.74 -9.77 17.31
N MET A 23 -27.96 -10.29 18.52
CA MET A 23 -28.95 -11.34 18.79
C MET A 23 -30.34 -10.81 19.11
N ARG A 24 -30.52 -9.48 19.17
CA ARG A 24 -31.80 -8.84 19.52
C ARG A 24 -32.73 -8.70 18.31
N ASP A 25 -33.25 -9.83 17.86
CA ASP A 25 -34.12 -9.94 16.68
C ASP A 25 -33.57 -9.13 15.49
N PRO A 26 -32.36 -9.44 14.99
CA PRO A 26 -31.72 -8.65 13.93
C PRO A 26 -32.55 -8.61 12.65
N VAL A 27 -32.40 -7.52 11.90
CA VAL A 27 -33.05 -7.38 10.58
C VAL A 27 -32.35 -8.28 9.56
N LEU A 28 -33.12 -9.05 8.81
CA LEU A 28 -32.64 -9.95 7.74
C LEU A 28 -32.81 -9.34 6.35
N TYR A 29 -33.95 -8.70 6.09
CA TYR A 29 -34.23 -8.02 4.82
C TYR A 29 -34.83 -6.63 5.03
N ARG A 30 -34.49 -5.71 4.13
CA ARG A 30 -35.11 -4.39 4.03
C ARG A 30 -35.71 -4.18 2.65
N ILE A 31 -36.79 -3.40 2.60
CA ILE A 31 -37.35 -2.89 1.35
C ILE A 31 -36.52 -1.68 0.90
N LEU A 32 -35.99 -1.76 -0.31
CA LEU A 32 -35.26 -0.69 -0.98
C LEU A 32 -35.50 -0.79 -2.48
N ARG A 33 -36.06 0.25 -3.09
CA ARG A 33 -36.23 0.36 -4.55
C ARG A 33 -35.04 1.11 -5.13
N ALA A 34 -33.95 0.38 -5.33
CA ALA A 34 -32.76 0.88 -6.00
C ALA A 34 -32.34 -0.08 -7.10
N THR A 35 -31.92 0.45 -8.25
CA THR A 35 -31.42 -0.37 -9.35
C THR A 35 -30.10 -1.02 -8.95
N HIS A 36 -30.06 -2.34 -8.91
CA HIS A 36 -28.85 -3.07 -8.55
C HIS A 36 -27.95 -3.29 -9.76
N HIS A 37 -26.66 -3.00 -9.62
CA HIS A 37 -25.68 -3.05 -10.71
C HIS A 37 -25.61 -4.39 -11.48
N ARG A 38 -25.99 -5.53 -10.86
CA ARG A 38 -26.02 -6.84 -11.52
C ARG A 38 -27.42 -7.38 -11.86
N THR A 39 -28.41 -7.04 -11.05
CA THR A 39 -29.75 -7.66 -11.13
C THR A 39 -30.83 -6.67 -11.58
N GLY A 40 -30.43 -5.44 -11.91
CA GLY A 40 -31.34 -4.37 -12.32
C GLY A 40 -32.44 -4.15 -11.29
N ASP A 41 -33.66 -4.03 -11.78
CA ASP A 41 -34.87 -3.79 -10.97
C ASP A 41 -35.63 -5.10 -10.63
N LYS A 42 -34.98 -6.27 -10.78
CA LYS A 42 -35.60 -7.57 -10.49
C LYS A 42 -36.03 -7.71 -9.03
N TRP A 43 -35.30 -7.06 -8.11
CA TRP A 43 -35.51 -7.16 -6.67
C TRP A 43 -35.82 -5.78 -6.09
N CYS A 44 -36.68 -5.75 -5.08
CA CYS A 44 -37.02 -4.55 -4.30
C CYS A 44 -36.84 -4.77 -2.78
N ILE A 45 -36.22 -5.90 -2.42
CA ILE A 45 -35.79 -6.23 -1.07
C ILE A 45 -34.35 -6.73 -1.15
N TYR A 46 -33.54 -6.36 -0.18
CA TYR A 46 -32.13 -6.74 -0.14
C TYR A 46 -31.77 -7.30 1.24
N PRO A 47 -30.95 -8.36 1.28
CA PRO A 47 -30.54 -8.98 2.54
C PRO A 47 -29.57 -8.05 3.28
N MET A 48 -29.58 -8.15 4.61
CA MET A 48 -28.56 -7.56 5.46
C MET A 48 -27.29 -8.43 5.44
N TYR A 49 -26.13 -7.81 5.70
CA TYR A 49 -24.84 -8.48 5.73
C TYR A 49 -24.86 -9.74 6.61
N ASP A 50 -25.33 -9.63 7.85
CA ASP A 50 -25.33 -10.74 8.82
C ASP A 50 -26.24 -11.92 8.44
N TYR A 51 -27.16 -11.72 7.49
CA TYR A 51 -27.98 -12.80 6.94
C TYR A 51 -27.36 -13.39 5.67
N ALA A 52 -26.85 -12.55 4.77
CA ALA A 52 -26.26 -12.99 3.51
C ALA A 52 -24.93 -13.72 3.72
N HIS A 53 -24.03 -13.14 4.54
CA HIS A 53 -22.66 -13.59 4.73
C HIS A 53 -22.54 -15.08 5.12
N PRO A 54 -23.20 -15.60 6.18
CA PRO A 54 -23.15 -17.03 6.51
C PRO A 54 -23.70 -17.93 5.41
N LEU A 55 -24.75 -17.50 4.69
CA LEU A 55 -25.35 -18.30 3.63
C LEU A 55 -24.48 -18.34 2.38
N GLU A 56 -23.85 -17.23 2.02
CA GLU A 56 -22.88 -17.16 0.93
C GLU A 56 -21.69 -18.07 1.24
N ASP A 57 -21.11 -17.98 2.43
CA ASP A 57 -20.03 -18.87 2.87
C ASP A 57 -20.45 -20.35 2.78
N TYR A 58 -21.67 -20.68 3.20
CA TYR A 58 -22.20 -22.04 3.12
C TYR A 58 -22.36 -22.53 1.67
N TYR A 59 -23.03 -21.75 0.82
CA TYR A 59 -23.30 -22.15 -0.56
C TYR A 59 -22.04 -22.21 -1.42
N GLU A 60 -21.02 -21.40 -1.11
CA GLU A 60 -19.71 -21.45 -1.74
C GLU A 60 -18.78 -22.53 -1.15
N LYS A 61 -19.24 -23.25 -0.12
CA LYS A 61 -18.50 -24.33 0.58
C LYS A 61 -17.21 -23.82 1.22
N ILE A 62 -17.26 -22.61 1.78
CA ILE A 62 -16.17 -22.07 2.60
C ILE A 62 -16.00 -22.97 3.83
N THR A 63 -14.76 -23.23 4.19
CA THR A 63 -14.44 -23.98 5.42
C THR A 63 -14.09 -23.04 6.57
N HIS A 64 -13.29 -22.01 6.26
CA HIS A 64 -12.80 -21.02 7.22
C HIS A 64 -13.13 -19.62 6.67
N SER A 65 -14.16 -18.99 7.23
CA SER A 65 -14.56 -17.63 6.91
C SER A 65 -13.73 -16.65 7.73
N VAL A 66 -12.72 -16.04 7.10
CA VAL A 66 -11.73 -15.21 7.79
C VAL A 66 -12.11 -13.73 7.68
N CYS A 67 -12.43 -13.10 8.81
CA CYS A 67 -12.83 -11.69 8.89
C CYS A 67 -12.05 -10.93 9.98
N THR A 68 -12.33 -9.63 10.15
CA THR A 68 -11.62 -8.83 11.16
C THR A 68 -12.35 -8.81 12.50
N LEU A 69 -11.65 -8.47 13.59
CA LEU A 69 -12.20 -8.42 14.96
C LEU A 69 -13.45 -7.56 15.12
N GLU A 70 -13.68 -6.58 14.23
CA GLU A 70 -14.91 -5.80 14.22
C GLU A 70 -16.19 -6.66 14.05
N PHE A 71 -16.05 -7.91 13.57
CA PHE A 71 -17.15 -8.86 13.38
C PHE A 71 -17.19 -10.00 14.42
N GLU A 72 -16.39 -9.93 15.49
CA GLU A 72 -16.39 -10.98 16.52
C GLU A 72 -17.75 -11.09 17.22
N ASP A 73 -18.36 -9.96 17.57
CA ASP A 73 -19.71 -9.93 18.16
C ASP A 73 -20.82 -10.34 17.17
N HIS A 74 -20.51 -10.45 15.88
CA HIS A 74 -21.43 -10.92 14.84
C HIS A 74 -21.43 -12.45 14.71
N ARG A 75 -20.37 -13.14 15.18
CA ARG A 75 -20.25 -14.60 15.10
C ARG A 75 -21.45 -15.35 15.70
N PRO A 76 -22.01 -14.98 16.87
CA PRO A 76 -23.19 -15.68 17.40
C PRO A 76 -24.40 -15.64 16.47
N LEU A 77 -24.57 -14.55 15.71
CA LEU A 77 -25.64 -14.45 14.72
C LEU A 77 -25.31 -15.26 13.45
N TYR A 78 -24.05 -15.22 13.00
CA TYR A 78 -23.55 -16.06 11.92
C TYR A 78 -23.86 -17.55 12.19
N ASP A 79 -23.47 -18.04 13.37
CA ASP A 79 -23.72 -19.42 13.81
C ASP A 79 -25.23 -19.69 13.94
N TRP A 80 -26.00 -18.73 14.46
CA TRP A 80 -27.45 -18.88 14.59
C TRP A 80 -28.13 -19.08 13.23
N VAL A 81 -27.75 -18.34 12.19
CA VAL A 81 -28.35 -18.46 10.85
C VAL A 81 -28.13 -19.87 10.28
N LEU A 82 -26.90 -20.40 10.41
CA LEU A 82 -26.55 -21.72 9.91
C LEU A 82 -27.29 -22.83 10.67
N ASN A 83 -27.35 -22.72 11.99
CA ASN A 83 -28.04 -23.67 12.86
C ASN A 83 -29.56 -23.64 12.67
N ALA A 84 -30.15 -22.45 12.51
CA ALA A 84 -31.60 -22.31 12.32
C ALA A 84 -32.11 -22.93 11.01
N LEU A 85 -31.21 -23.10 10.04
CA LEU A 85 -31.50 -23.74 8.75
C LEU A 85 -31.09 -25.21 8.70
N ASP A 86 -30.57 -25.77 9.80
CA ASP A 86 -30.13 -27.16 9.92
C ASP A 86 -29.14 -27.56 8.80
N LEU A 87 -28.21 -26.65 8.50
CA LEU A 87 -27.26 -26.83 7.41
C LEU A 87 -26.09 -27.76 7.85
N PRO A 88 -25.87 -28.90 7.19
CA PRO A 88 -24.79 -29.82 7.53
C PRO A 88 -23.42 -29.23 7.17
N ASP A 89 -22.40 -29.53 7.98
CA ASP A 89 -21.02 -29.07 7.80
C ASP A 89 -20.87 -27.54 7.67
N PRO A 90 -21.32 -26.76 8.67
CA PRO A 90 -21.32 -25.31 8.59
C PRO A 90 -19.88 -24.72 8.55
N PRO A 91 -19.64 -23.66 7.77
CA PRO A 91 -18.38 -22.92 7.78
C PRO A 91 -18.06 -22.34 9.17
N GLN A 92 -16.78 -22.27 9.52
CA GLN A 92 -16.33 -21.64 10.76
C GLN A 92 -15.87 -20.19 10.53
N GLN A 93 -16.44 -19.22 11.25
CA GLN A 93 -15.91 -17.86 11.27
C GLN A 93 -14.67 -17.75 12.17
N ILE A 94 -13.62 -17.08 11.66
CA ILE A 94 -12.36 -16.83 12.36
C ILE A 94 -11.94 -15.39 12.18
N GLU A 95 -11.74 -14.69 13.30
CA GLU A 95 -11.40 -13.27 13.30
C GLU A 95 -9.91 -13.02 13.50
N PHE A 96 -9.39 -11.96 12.90
CA PHE A 96 -8.05 -11.45 13.17
C PHE A 96 -8.01 -9.92 13.29
N ALA A 97 -6.98 -9.39 13.94
CA ALA A 97 -6.82 -7.96 14.11
C ALA A 97 -6.52 -7.28 12.78
N ARG A 98 -7.26 -6.22 12.48
CA ARG A 98 -7.06 -5.43 11.26
C ARG A 98 -5.69 -4.75 11.27
N LEU A 99 -5.03 -4.71 10.11
CA LEU A 99 -3.83 -3.90 9.90
C LEU A 99 -4.13 -2.41 10.08
N ASN A 100 -3.41 -1.77 11.00
CA ASN A 100 -3.34 -0.32 11.12
C ASN A 100 -1.89 0.14 10.95
N LEU A 101 -1.69 1.14 10.11
CA LEU A 101 -0.38 1.74 9.86
C LEU A 101 -0.30 3.11 10.52
N THR A 102 0.84 3.42 11.13
CA THR A 102 1.14 4.80 11.58
C THR A 102 1.14 5.77 10.39
N ASN A 103 0.82 7.03 10.65
CA ASN A 103 0.83 8.12 9.66
C ASN A 103 0.02 7.85 8.39
N THR A 104 -0.97 6.95 8.46
CA THR A 104 -1.73 6.48 7.29
C THR A 104 -3.21 6.43 7.62
N LEU A 105 -4.06 6.97 6.73
CA LEU A 105 -5.51 6.89 6.86
C LEU A 105 -6.05 5.62 6.18
N MET A 106 -6.62 4.69 6.95
CA MET A 106 -7.14 3.41 6.43
C MET A 106 -8.65 3.41 6.15
N SER A 107 -9.36 4.46 6.55
CA SER A 107 -10.82 4.56 6.40
C SER A 107 -11.22 5.01 5.00
N LYS A 108 -12.07 4.22 4.33
CA LYS A 108 -12.63 4.57 3.01
C LYS A 108 -13.26 5.96 2.98
N ARG A 109 -14.00 6.35 4.02
CA ARG A 109 -14.63 7.67 4.11
C ARG A 109 -13.60 8.80 4.14
N LYS A 110 -12.49 8.61 4.89
CA LYS A 110 -11.42 9.61 4.96
C LYS A 110 -10.64 9.68 3.64
N LEU A 111 -10.37 8.53 3.02
CA LEU A 111 -9.72 8.46 1.71
C LEU A 111 -10.57 9.08 0.60
N LEU A 112 -11.88 8.83 0.60
CA LEU A 112 -12.82 9.46 -0.32
C LEU A 112 -12.77 10.99 -0.18
N LYS A 113 -12.78 11.48 1.06
CA LYS A 113 -12.65 12.92 1.31
C LYS A 113 -11.36 13.51 0.73
N LEU A 114 -10.22 12.81 0.81
CA LEU A 114 -8.98 13.27 0.18
C LEU A 114 -9.08 13.38 -1.34
N VAL A 115 -9.83 12.49 -1.97
CA VAL A 115 -10.07 12.49 -3.42
C VAL A 115 -11.07 13.59 -3.81
N GLU A 116 -12.16 13.73 -3.07
CA GLU A 116 -13.21 14.74 -3.33
C GLU A 116 -12.72 16.18 -3.06
N GLU A 117 -11.78 16.37 -2.14
CA GLU A 117 -11.17 17.68 -1.83
C GLU A 117 -9.87 17.92 -2.62
N ASP A 118 -9.61 17.15 -3.68
CA ASP A 118 -8.43 17.29 -4.57
C ASP A 118 -7.07 17.34 -3.85
N CYS A 119 -6.98 16.76 -2.64
CA CYS A 119 -5.73 16.66 -1.89
C CYS A 119 -4.77 15.65 -2.54
N VAL A 120 -5.32 14.72 -3.33
CA VAL A 120 -4.63 13.71 -4.13
C VAL A 120 -5.18 13.68 -5.55
N ALA A 121 -4.38 13.22 -6.51
CA ALA A 121 -4.79 13.17 -7.93
C ALA A 121 -5.89 12.12 -8.22
N GLY A 122 -6.16 11.21 -7.28
CA GLY A 122 -7.14 10.15 -7.42
C GLY A 122 -6.85 8.96 -6.50
N TRP A 123 -7.60 7.88 -6.68
CA TRP A 123 -7.45 6.65 -5.89
C TRP A 123 -6.13 5.90 -6.12
N ASP A 124 -5.45 6.15 -7.24
CA ASP A 124 -4.16 5.57 -7.60
C ASP A 124 -2.98 6.53 -7.36
N ASP A 125 -3.19 7.68 -6.73
CA ASP A 125 -2.11 8.62 -6.39
C ASP A 125 -1.02 7.89 -5.57
N PRO A 126 0.28 8.07 -5.87
CA PRO A 126 1.37 7.41 -5.14
C PRO A 126 1.37 7.64 -3.63
N ARG A 127 0.73 8.70 -3.14
CA ARG A 127 0.60 9.00 -1.70
C ARG A 127 -0.53 8.24 -1.02
N MET A 128 -1.44 7.64 -1.78
CA MET A 128 -2.58 6.89 -1.26
C MET A 128 -2.17 5.49 -0.78
N PRO A 129 -2.72 5.00 0.35
CA PRO A 129 -2.45 3.65 0.86
C PRO A 129 -3.24 2.56 0.13
N THR A 130 -3.81 2.87 -1.04
CA THR A 130 -4.49 1.88 -1.86
C THR A 130 -3.46 1.00 -2.56
N ILE A 131 -3.85 -0.24 -2.90
CA ILE A 131 -2.97 -1.12 -3.69
C ILE A 131 -2.62 -0.48 -5.04
N ALA A 132 -3.55 0.25 -5.66
CA ALA A 132 -3.29 1.00 -6.89
C ALA A 132 -2.26 2.11 -6.69
N GLY A 133 -2.36 2.89 -5.61
CA GLY A 133 -1.42 3.95 -5.24
C GLY A 133 -0.02 3.40 -4.95
N LEU A 134 0.06 2.35 -4.15
CA LEU A 134 1.32 1.66 -3.86
C LEU A 134 1.97 1.11 -5.14
N ARG A 135 1.18 0.48 -6.03
CA ARG A 135 1.69 0.00 -7.32
C ARG A 135 2.24 1.14 -8.17
N ARG A 136 1.54 2.28 -8.27
CA ARG A 136 2.00 3.45 -9.01
C ARG A 136 3.23 4.11 -8.38
N ARG A 137 3.36 4.05 -7.04
CA ARG A 137 4.55 4.49 -6.29
C ARG A 137 5.78 3.63 -6.57
N GLY A 138 5.61 2.42 -7.11
CA GLY A 138 6.70 1.49 -7.40
C GLY A 138 6.87 0.38 -6.36
N PHE A 139 5.88 0.14 -5.50
CA PHE A 139 5.88 -1.06 -4.65
C PHE A 139 5.73 -2.31 -5.49
N THR A 140 6.54 -3.32 -5.18
CA THR A 140 6.44 -4.65 -5.78
C THR A 140 5.44 -5.52 -5.01
N PRO A 141 4.76 -6.46 -5.69
CA PRO A 141 3.94 -7.46 -5.03
C PRO A 141 4.72 -8.28 -3.99
N GLU A 142 6.00 -8.58 -4.26
CA GLU A 142 6.89 -9.33 -3.37
C GLU A 142 7.12 -8.58 -2.05
N ALA A 143 7.41 -7.27 -2.10
CA ALA A 143 7.61 -6.45 -0.91
C ALA A 143 6.35 -6.39 -0.02
N ILE A 144 5.16 -6.29 -0.64
CA ILE A 144 3.89 -6.25 0.10
C ILE A 144 3.61 -7.61 0.76
N ARG A 145 3.82 -8.73 0.05
CA ARG A 145 3.65 -10.07 0.64
C ARG A 145 4.62 -10.32 1.78
N ASN A 146 5.90 -9.97 1.60
CA ASN A 146 6.92 -10.07 2.64
C ASN A 146 6.56 -9.23 3.87
N PHE A 147 6.09 -7.99 3.66
CA PHE A 147 5.56 -7.16 4.76
C PHE A 147 4.42 -7.86 5.51
N CYS A 148 3.40 -8.38 4.80
CA CYS A 148 2.28 -9.11 5.41
C CYS A 148 2.72 -10.37 6.18
N GLU A 149 3.71 -11.10 5.68
CA GLU A 149 4.26 -12.28 6.34
C GLU A 149 4.99 -11.91 7.64
N ARG A 150 5.81 -10.85 7.60
CA ARG A 150 6.62 -10.43 8.75
C ARG A 150 5.81 -9.78 9.88
N ILE A 151 4.72 -9.08 9.58
CA ILE A 151 3.84 -8.53 10.63
C ILE A 151 3.01 -9.61 11.34
N GLY A 152 2.83 -10.76 10.69
CA GLY A 152 2.06 -11.90 11.20
C GLY A 152 0.55 -11.61 11.31
N VAL A 153 -0.16 -12.59 11.89
CA VAL A 153 -1.60 -12.53 12.13
C VAL A 153 -1.85 -12.79 13.62
N ALA A 154 -2.59 -11.90 14.28
CA ALA A 154 -2.91 -12.00 15.70
C ALA A 154 -4.36 -11.58 15.96
N LYS A 155 -4.92 -12.00 17.11
CA LYS A 155 -6.23 -11.52 17.62
C LYS A 155 -6.13 -10.25 18.47
N THR A 156 -4.97 -9.61 18.51
CA THR A 156 -4.76 -8.38 19.29
C THR A 156 -4.50 -7.21 18.35
N ASN A 157 -5.28 -6.13 18.52
CA ASN A 157 -5.11 -4.90 17.76
C ASN A 157 -3.70 -4.33 17.97
N SER A 158 -3.02 -4.03 16.86
CA SER A 158 -1.69 -3.44 16.85
C SER A 158 -1.60 -2.36 15.77
N VAL A 159 -0.62 -1.47 15.94
CA VAL A 159 -0.28 -0.44 14.96
C VAL A 159 1.14 -0.69 14.50
N VAL A 160 1.32 -0.84 13.19
CA VAL A 160 2.62 -1.10 12.57
C VAL A 160 3.20 0.22 12.05
N ASP A 161 4.50 0.43 12.24
CA ASP A 161 5.19 1.60 11.69
C ASP A 161 5.22 1.52 10.15
N VAL A 162 4.80 2.58 9.45
CA VAL A 162 4.85 2.65 7.99
C VAL A 162 6.28 2.52 7.46
N ARG A 163 7.29 2.89 8.26
CA ARG A 163 8.71 2.70 7.94
C ARG A 163 9.09 1.24 7.76
N PHE A 164 8.36 0.31 8.38
CA PHE A 164 8.59 -1.12 8.18
C PHE A 164 8.13 -1.56 6.78
N LEU A 165 6.99 -1.06 6.31
CA LEU A 165 6.54 -1.26 4.93
C LEU A 165 7.55 -0.66 3.93
N GLU A 166 8.08 0.54 4.22
CA GLU A 166 9.13 1.15 3.41
C GLU A 166 10.45 0.37 3.44
N HIS A 167 10.76 -0.29 4.55
CA HIS A 167 11.93 -1.16 4.66
C HIS A 167 11.79 -2.38 3.75
N CYS A 168 10.63 -3.06 3.76
CA CYS A 168 10.38 -4.22 2.89
C CYS A 168 10.55 -3.91 1.40
N ILE A 169 10.09 -2.73 0.93
CA ILE A 169 10.31 -2.34 -0.47
C ILE A 169 11.76 -1.96 -0.75
N ARG A 170 12.48 -1.32 0.20
CA ARG A 170 13.90 -1.03 0.03
C ARG A 170 14.73 -2.31 -0.09
N GLU A 171 14.43 -3.33 0.71
CA GLU A 171 15.10 -4.64 0.62
C GLU A 171 14.86 -5.31 -0.73
N ASP A 172 13.61 -5.39 -1.20
CA ASP A 172 13.29 -6.02 -2.50
C ASP A 172 13.91 -5.26 -3.68
N LEU A 173 13.88 -3.91 -3.67
CA LEU A 173 14.48 -3.14 -4.75
C LEU A 173 16.02 -3.17 -4.71
N ASN A 174 16.64 -3.28 -3.53
CA ASN A 174 18.10 -3.36 -3.42
C ASN A 174 18.66 -4.57 -4.16
N ILE A 175 17.98 -5.72 -4.13
CA ILE A 175 18.44 -6.91 -4.85
C ILE A 175 18.06 -6.90 -6.34
N ARG A 176 16.95 -6.26 -6.70
CA ARG A 176 16.35 -6.36 -8.04
C ARG A 176 16.79 -5.26 -9.02
N THR A 177 17.05 -4.05 -8.54
CA THR A 177 17.11 -2.87 -9.41
C THR A 177 18.52 -2.54 -9.89
N HIS A 178 18.65 -2.13 -11.15
CA HIS A 178 19.90 -1.57 -11.65
C HIS A 178 20.12 -0.18 -11.04
N ARG A 179 21.32 0.06 -10.55
CA ARG A 179 21.78 1.36 -10.07
C ARG A 179 22.02 2.24 -11.28
N VAL A 180 21.45 3.43 -11.27
CA VAL A 180 21.69 4.48 -12.27
C VAL A 180 22.10 5.77 -11.57
N MET A 181 22.66 6.71 -12.32
CA MET A 181 22.94 8.05 -11.83
C MET A 181 21.86 8.98 -12.37
N GLY A 182 21.11 9.61 -11.48
CA GLY A 182 20.16 10.67 -11.80
C GLY A 182 20.56 11.92 -11.05
N VAL A 183 20.56 13.07 -11.75
CA VAL A 183 20.79 14.39 -11.15
C VAL A 183 19.48 15.16 -11.21
N LEU A 184 18.87 15.38 -10.05
CA LEU A 184 17.57 16.02 -9.90
C LEU A 184 17.68 17.55 -9.96
N ARG A 185 18.71 18.13 -9.34
CA ARG A 185 18.98 19.57 -9.37
C ARG A 185 20.35 19.82 -10.00
N PRO A 186 20.43 19.89 -11.33
CA PRO A 186 21.71 19.96 -12.02
C PRO A 186 22.47 21.24 -11.68
N LEU A 187 23.74 21.06 -11.33
CA LEU A 187 24.77 22.08 -11.31
C LEU A 187 25.81 21.70 -12.35
N LYS A 188 26.03 22.60 -13.32
CA LYS A 188 27.01 22.37 -14.40
C LYS A 188 28.41 22.40 -13.81
N LEU A 189 29.17 21.35 -14.06
CA LEU A 189 30.58 21.21 -13.68
C LEU A 189 31.41 21.21 -14.98
N VAL A 190 32.43 22.05 -15.03
CA VAL A 190 33.39 22.09 -16.15
C VAL A 190 34.75 21.64 -15.62
N ILE A 191 35.38 20.70 -16.32
CA ILE A 191 36.72 20.21 -15.96
C ILE A 191 37.75 20.92 -16.85
N ASP A 192 38.42 21.91 -16.27
CA ASP A 192 39.24 22.88 -17.01
C ASP A 192 40.40 22.24 -17.76
N ASN A 193 41.03 21.25 -17.11
CA ASN A 193 42.19 20.51 -17.61
C ASN A 193 41.82 19.24 -18.39
N TYR A 194 40.54 19.01 -18.70
CA TYR A 194 40.12 17.87 -19.50
C TYR A 194 40.21 18.20 -21.00
N PRO A 195 40.85 17.33 -21.81
CA PRO A 195 41.12 17.60 -23.22
C PRO A 195 39.83 17.66 -24.05
N GLY A 196 39.46 18.88 -24.47
CA GLY A 196 38.48 19.20 -25.51
C GLY A 196 37.24 18.30 -25.57
N ASP A 197 36.95 17.82 -26.79
CA ASP A 197 35.75 17.03 -27.15
C ASP A 197 35.94 15.51 -26.93
N ILE A 198 36.90 15.10 -26.10
CA ILE A 198 37.10 13.67 -25.80
C ILE A 198 35.98 13.18 -24.89
N VAL A 199 35.44 12.02 -25.23
CA VAL A 199 34.50 11.27 -24.38
C VAL A 199 35.14 9.93 -24.06
N GLU A 200 35.31 9.66 -22.77
CA GLU A 200 35.77 8.37 -22.28
C GLU A 200 34.59 7.56 -21.72
N GLU A 201 34.58 6.26 -21.99
CA GLU A 201 33.55 5.35 -21.49
C GLU A 201 34.00 4.73 -20.18
N MET A 202 33.46 5.20 -19.06
CA MET A 202 33.72 4.66 -17.72
C MET A 202 32.87 3.43 -17.46
N GLU A 203 33.47 2.36 -16.95
CA GLU A 203 32.73 1.14 -16.61
C GLU A 203 32.13 1.21 -15.21
N SER A 204 30.86 0.81 -15.07
CA SER A 204 30.14 0.76 -13.81
C SER A 204 29.29 -0.49 -13.72
N GLU A 205 29.34 -1.17 -12.58
CA GLU A 205 28.42 -2.26 -12.27
C GLU A 205 26.95 -1.79 -12.27
N ASN A 206 26.06 -2.63 -12.79
CA ASN A 206 24.61 -2.38 -12.77
C ASN A 206 24.01 -2.66 -11.40
N ASN A 207 24.44 -3.72 -10.72
CA ASN A 207 23.91 -4.07 -9.41
C ASN A 207 25.01 -4.73 -8.57
N PRO A 208 25.49 -4.09 -7.49
CA PRO A 208 26.49 -4.70 -6.60
C PRO A 208 25.99 -5.96 -5.88
N GLU A 209 24.67 -6.12 -5.72
CA GLU A 209 24.04 -7.28 -5.07
C GLU A 209 23.75 -8.43 -6.05
N ASP A 210 23.96 -8.21 -7.36
CA ASP A 210 23.72 -9.21 -8.40
C ASP A 210 24.88 -9.24 -9.39
N THR A 211 25.75 -10.23 -9.19
CA THR A 211 26.93 -10.47 -10.03
C THR A 211 26.58 -10.80 -11.49
N THR A 212 25.32 -11.15 -11.78
CA THR A 212 24.85 -11.45 -13.14
C THR A 212 24.27 -10.24 -13.86
N ALA A 213 24.05 -9.11 -13.17
CA ALA A 213 23.50 -7.89 -13.76
C ALA A 213 24.45 -7.18 -14.74
N GLY A 214 25.71 -7.60 -14.77
CA GLY A 214 26.74 -7.07 -15.65
C GLY A 214 27.09 -5.60 -15.38
N ASN A 215 27.79 -5.02 -16.36
CA ASN A 215 28.26 -3.64 -16.29
C ASN A 215 27.60 -2.79 -17.38
N ARG A 216 27.64 -1.47 -17.19
CA ARG A 216 27.31 -0.48 -18.21
C ARG A 216 28.47 0.49 -18.38
N LYS A 217 28.53 1.10 -19.56
CA LYS A 217 29.45 2.20 -19.83
C LYS A 217 28.75 3.53 -19.60
N ILE A 218 29.49 4.49 -19.06
CA ILE A 218 29.01 5.82 -18.70
C ILE A 218 29.94 6.84 -19.38
N PRO A 219 29.42 7.73 -20.24
CA PRO A 219 30.25 8.71 -20.91
C PRO A 219 30.75 9.76 -19.92
N PHE A 220 32.06 9.97 -19.90
CA PHE A 220 32.76 10.99 -19.15
C PHE A 220 33.32 12.02 -20.14
N SER A 221 33.06 13.30 -19.89
CA SER A 221 33.49 14.39 -20.76
C SER A 221 33.88 15.63 -19.96
N ARG A 222 34.35 16.66 -20.66
CA ARG A 222 34.70 17.97 -20.07
C ARG A 222 33.55 18.62 -19.31
N ILE A 223 32.30 18.41 -19.74
CA ILE A 223 31.11 19.03 -19.16
C ILE A 223 30.26 17.95 -18.51
N LEU A 224 30.08 18.07 -17.19
CA LEU A 224 29.29 17.16 -16.38
C LEU A 224 28.20 17.91 -15.62
N TYR A 225 27.30 17.14 -15.01
CA TYR A 225 26.33 17.65 -14.06
C TYR A 225 26.48 16.90 -12.75
N ILE A 226 26.50 17.65 -11.66
CA ILE A 226 26.44 17.13 -10.30
C ILE A 226 25.16 17.62 -9.63
N GLU A 227 24.77 16.99 -8.53
CA GLU A 227 23.71 17.55 -7.69
C GLU A 227 24.16 18.88 -7.11
N ARG A 228 23.25 19.86 -7.13
CA ARG A 228 23.51 21.18 -6.54
C ARG A 228 23.91 21.10 -5.06
N GLU A 229 23.37 20.12 -4.33
CA GLU A 229 23.69 19.90 -2.91
C GLU A 229 25.03 19.20 -2.67
N ASP A 230 25.69 18.71 -3.73
CA ASP A 230 27.03 18.15 -3.63
C ASP A 230 28.13 19.23 -3.75
N PHE A 231 27.76 20.50 -3.94
CA PHE A 231 28.67 21.65 -3.88
C PHE A 231 28.26 22.65 -2.78
N CYS A 232 29.23 23.12 -1.99
CA CYS A 232 29.00 24.12 -0.94
C CYS A 232 30.19 25.08 -0.82
N GLU A 233 29.93 26.39 -0.95
CA GLU A 233 30.95 27.44 -0.87
C GLU A 233 31.56 27.56 0.54
N ASP A 234 30.71 27.55 1.58
CA ASP A 234 31.12 27.58 2.99
C ASP A 234 30.73 26.27 3.70
N PRO A 235 31.54 25.21 3.57
CA PRO A 235 31.17 23.88 4.05
C PRO A 235 31.25 23.76 5.57
N PRO A 236 30.23 23.21 6.25
CA PRO A 236 30.34 22.88 7.68
C PRO A 236 31.41 21.81 7.94
N LYS A 237 31.88 21.71 9.19
CA LYS A 237 33.00 20.81 9.58
C LYS A 237 32.83 19.33 9.15
N LYS A 238 31.60 18.84 8.97
CA LYS A 238 31.29 17.45 8.57
C LYS A 238 30.74 17.35 7.13
N TYR A 239 31.20 18.22 6.24
CA TYR A 239 30.84 18.19 4.83
C TYR A 239 31.90 17.46 4.00
N PHE A 240 31.53 16.35 3.37
CA PHE A 240 32.43 15.45 2.64
C PHE A 240 32.31 15.54 1.12
N ARG A 241 31.54 16.50 0.59
CA ARG A 241 31.40 16.71 -0.86
C ARG A 241 32.25 17.88 -1.34
N LEU A 242 32.03 18.32 -2.58
CA LEU A 242 32.84 19.33 -3.25
C LEU A 242 32.67 20.71 -2.60
N ALA A 243 33.79 21.38 -2.35
CA ALA A 243 33.82 22.75 -1.83
C ALA A 243 35.10 23.43 -2.35
N PRO A 244 35.19 24.77 -2.32
CA PRO A 244 36.38 25.51 -2.77
C PRO A 244 37.67 24.95 -2.14
N GLY A 245 38.63 24.58 -2.99
CA GLY A 245 39.91 23.99 -2.58
C GLY A 245 39.87 22.54 -2.09
N ARG A 246 38.69 21.91 -1.98
CA ARG A 246 38.53 20.49 -1.61
C ARG A 246 38.42 19.60 -2.84
N GLU A 247 38.76 18.34 -2.63
CA GLU A 247 38.65 17.26 -3.61
C GLU A 247 37.43 16.38 -3.34
N ALA A 248 36.79 15.91 -4.41
CA ALA A 248 35.70 14.93 -4.34
C ALA A 248 35.88 13.87 -5.44
N ARG A 249 35.50 12.62 -5.15
CA ARG A 249 35.53 11.53 -6.12
C ARG A 249 34.19 11.46 -6.85
N LEU A 250 34.23 11.51 -8.17
CA LEU A 250 33.08 11.16 -9.00
C LEU A 250 32.90 9.65 -9.01
N LYS A 251 31.66 9.17 -8.82
CA LYS A 251 31.38 7.73 -8.73
C LYS A 251 31.84 7.02 -10.00
N ASN A 252 32.69 5.99 -9.84
CA ASN A 252 33.27 5.19 -10.92
C ASN A 252 34.08 6.01 -11.95
N ALA A 253 34.61 7.17 -11.54
CA ALA A 253 35.43 8.05 -12.36
C ALA A 253 36.55 8.70 -11.51
N TYR A 254 37.09 9.83 -11.98
CA TYR A 254 38.23 10.50 -11.38
C TYR A 254 37.92 11.30 -10.11
N ILE A 255 38.98 11.71 -9.41
CA ILE A 255 38.91 12.72 -8.35
C ILE A 255 39.04 14.11 -8.99
N ILE A 256 38.15 15.02 -8.61
CA ILE A 256 38.14 16.41 -9.07
C ILE A 256 38.44 17.35 -7.90
N LYS A 257 39.01 18.52 -8.21
CA LYS A 257 39.26 19.59 -7.25
C LYS A 257 38.54 20.86 -7.70
N CYS A 258 37.84 21.53 -6.77
CA CYS A 258 37.22 22.81 -7.09
C CYS A 258 38.29 23.91 -7.14
N GLY A 259 38.58 24.40 -8.35
CA GLY A 259 39.47 25.53 -8.61
C GLY A 259 38.77 26.89 -8.67
N GLY A 260 37.48 26.91 -9.02
CA GLY A 260 36.63 28.10 -9.12
C GLY A 260 35.15 27.71 -9.24
N PHE A 261 34.26 28.68 -9.11
CA PHE A 261 32.81 28.51 -9.22
C PHE A 261 32.14 29.78 -9.76
#